data_AF-A0A3B9I3I1-F1
#
_entry.id   AF-A0A3B9I3I1-F1
#
_cell.length_a   1.000
_cell.length_b   1.000
_cell.length_c   1.000
_cell.angle_alpha   90.00
_cell.angle_beta   90.00
_cell.angle_gamma   90.00
#
_symmetry.space_group_name_H-M   'P 1'
#
loop_
_entity.id
_entity.type
_entity.pdbx_description
1 polymer ?
#
loop_
_entity_poly.entity_id
_entity_poly.type
_entity_poly.pdbx_seq_one_letter_code
_entity_poly.pdbx_strand_id
1 'polypeptide(L)' 'MIKVLGISGSPRKGNSQFLLDIALESAKMVSDEVEVESYSIRGKKFGGCVMCQNCQEDG' A
#
# COMPACT_ATOMS: atom_id res chain seq x y z
N MET A 1 11.81 -0.45 14.90
CA MET A 1 11.28 -1.15 13.71
C MET A 1 10.11 -0.39 13.12
N ILE A 2 10.25 0.06 11.88
CA ILE A 2 9.24 0.82 11.12
C ILE A 2 8.72 -0.08 10.00
N LYS A 3 7.40 -0.18 9.85
CA LYS A 3 6.75 -0.94 8.77
C LYS A 3 6.14 0.01 7.75
N VAL A 4 6.50 -0.14 6.48
CA VAL A 4 6.03 0.70 5.38
C VAL A 4 5.24 -0.16 4.41
N LEU A 5 3.96 0.15 4.25
CA LEU A 5 3.11 -0.46 3.23
C LEU A 5 2.96 0.48 2.03
N GLY A 6 3.50 0.09 0.88
CA GLY A 6 3.32 0.81 -0.37
C GLY A 6 2.11 0.30 -1.13
N ILE A 7 1.14 1.17 -1.45
CA ILE A 7 -0.08 0.80 -2.17
C ILE A 7 -0.08 1.35 -3.59
N SER A 8 -0.20 0.47 -4.58
CA SER A 8 -0.35 0.84 -5.99
C SER A 8 -1.82 0.79 -6.41
N GLY A 9 -2.37 1.98 -6.62
CA GLY A 9 -3.74 2.22 -7.09
C GLY A 9 -3.97 2.03 -8.59
N SER A 10 -2.91 1.82 -9.37
CA SER A 10 -3.03 1.81 -10.83
C SER A 10 -3.77 0.56 -11.32
N PRO A 11 -4.79 0.71 -12.20
CA PRO A 11 -5.45 -0.43 -12.83
C PRO A 11 -4.54 -1.13 -13.86
N ARG A 12 -3.46 -0.47 -14.28
CA ARG A 12 -2.46 -0.97 -15.22
C ARG A 12 -1.21 -1.43 -14.46
N LYS A 13 -0.52 -2.44 -14.99
CA LYS A 13 0.87 -2.70 -14.61
C LYS A 13 1.76 -1.74 -15.40
N GLY A 14 2.41 -0.80 -14.73
CA GLY A 14 3.17 0.26 -15.38
C GLY A 14 3.78 1.24 -14.39
N ASN A 15 3.90 2.50 -14.81
CA ASN A 15 4.71 3.52 -14.13
C ASN A 15 4.46 3.65 -12.63
N SER A 16 3.20 3.65 -12.19
CA SER A 16 2.90 3.80 -10.75
C SER A 16 3.46 2.66 -9.90
N GLN A 17 3.38 1.41 -10.38
CA GLN A 17 3.98 0.27 -9.68
C GLN A 17 5.51 0.36 -9.73
N PHE A 18 6.06 0.65 -10.91
CA PHE A 18 7.50 0.78 -11.10
C PHE A 18 8.13 1.83 -10.16
N LEU A 19 7.52 3.02 -10.06
CA LEU A 19 8.00 4.08 -9.18
C LEU A 19 7.79 3.75 -7.70
N LEU A 20 6.71 3.05 -7.36
CA LEU A 20 6.47 2.59 -5.99
C LEU A 20 7.55 1.59 -5.55
N ASP A 21 7.91 0.64 -6.41
CA ASP A 21 8.94 -0.35 -6.11
C ASP A 21 10.29 0.34 -5.79
N ILE A 22 10.70 1.30 -6.62
CA ILE A 22 11.92 2.10 -6.38
C ILE A 22 11.84 2.89 -5.06
N ALA A 23 10.67 3.47 -4.75
CA ALA A 23 10.48 4.22 -3.51
C ALA A 23 10.60 3.32 -2.26
N LEU A 24 10.03 2.10 -2.31
CA LEU A 24 10.12 1.14 -1.22
C LEU A 24 11.55 0.59 -1.06
N GLU A 25 12.24 0.31 -2.16
CA GLU A 25 13.66 -0.08 -2.13
C GLU A 25 14.52 1.01 -1.47
N SER A 26 14.29 2.27 -1.84
CA SER A 26 14.98 3.42 -1.24
C SER A 26 14.66 3.57 0.25
N ALA A 27 13.41 3.35 0.66
CA ALA A 27 13.01 3.41 2.06
C ALA A 27 13.72 2.34 2.91
N LYS A 28 13.84 1.11 2.38
CA LYS A 28 14.55 0.01 3.05
C LYS A 28 16.04 0.32 3.27
N MET A 29 16.65 1.14 2.41
CA MET A 29 18.06 1.53 2.55
C MET A 29 18.34 2.56 3.65
N VAL A 30 17.31 3.19 4.23
CA VAL A 30 17.48 4.24 5.25
C VAL A 30 18.00 3.65 6.57
N SER A 31 17.55 2.45 6.94
CA SER A 31 17.97 1.74 8.15
C SER A 31 17.54 0.28 8.09
N ASP A 32 18.30 -0.61 8.71
CA ASP A 32 17.97 -2.04 8.87
C ASP A 32 16.68 -2.26 9.69
N GLU A 33 16.20 -1.24 10.40
CA GLU A 33 14.93 -1.28 11.13
C GLU A 33 13.69 -1.06 10.25
N VAL A 34 13.85 -0.78 8.94
CA VAL A 34 12.75 -0.53 8.02
C VAL A 34 12.36 -1.82 7.29
N GLU A 35 11.12 -2.26 7.52
CA GLU A 35 10.48 -3.33 6.76
C GLU A 35 9.51 -2.72 5.75
N VAL A 36 9.56 -3.20 4.50
CA VAL A 36 8.71 -2.70 3.42
C VAL A 36 7.88 -3.83 2.81
N GLU A 37 6.62 -3.54 2.50
CA GLU A 37 5.71 -4.43 1.78
C GLU A 37 4.99 -3.65 0.67
N SER A 38 4.80 -4.27 -0.48
CA SER A 38 4.04 -3.68 -1.58
C SER A 38 2.69 -4.38 -1.75
N TYR A 39 1.64 -3.60 -2.01
CA TYR A 39 0.30 -4.09 -2.24
C TYR A 39 -0.31 -3.43 -3.48
N SER A 40 -0.83 -4.24 -4.39
CA SER A 40 -1.58 -3.74 -5.55
C SER A 40 -3.06 -4.00 -5.38
N ILE A 41 -3.87 -2.95 -5.54
CA ILE A 41 -5.34 -3.10 -5.62
C ILE A 41 -5.82 -3.52 -7.00
N ARG A 42 -4.91 -3.66 -7.98
CA ARG A 42 -5.24 -4.01 -9.35
C ARG A 42 -6.03 -5.33 -9.41
N GLY A 43 -7.15 -5.30 -10.12
CA GLY A 43 -8.03 -6.47 -10.28
C GLY A 43 -8.84 -6.83 -9.04
N LYS A 44 -8.70 -6.09 -7.93
CA LYS A 44 -9.51 -6.27 -6.73
C LYS A 44 -10.71 -5.32 -6.78
N LYS A 45 -11.82 -5.75 -6.18
CA LYS A 45 -12.99 -4.90 -5.98
C LYS A 45 -12.85 -4.19 -4.64
N PHE A 46 -12.57 -2.89 -4.69
CA PHE A 46 -12.62 -2.01 -3.53
C PHE A 46 -13.91 -1.18 -3.63
N GLY A 47 -14.83 -1.41 -2.69
CA GLY A 47 -16.05 -0.63 -2.56
C GLY A 47 -15.84 0.59 -1.66
N GLY A 48 -16.66 1.62 -1.83
CA GLY A 48 -16.73 2.72 -0.87
C GLY A 48 -17.40 2.29 0.44
N CYS A 49 -17.35 3.16 1.44
CA CYS A 49 -18.12 2.99 2.68
C CYS A 49 -19.61 2.82 2.38
N VAL A 50 -20.28 1.91 3.09
CA VAL A 50 -21.72 1.61 2.95
C VAL A 50 -22.54 2.03 4.16
N MET A 51 -21.98 2.86 5.05
CA MET A 51 -22.62 3.29 6.30
C MET A 51 -23.07 2.11 7.18
N CYS A 52 -22.29 1.02 7.23
CA CYS A 52 -22.58 -0.12 8.11
C CYS A 52 -22.24 0.15 9.59
N GLN A 53 -21.58 1.27 9.89
CA GLN A 53 -21.15 1.68 11.23
C GLN A 53 -20.11 0.77 11.93
N ASN A 54 -19.64 -0.33 11.34
CA ASN A 54 -18.57 -1.16 11.91
C ASN A 54 -17.29 -0.39 12.27
N CYS A 55 -16.94 0.66 11.53
CA CYS A 55 -15.77 1.47 11.85
C CYS A 55 -15.91 2.25 13.18
N GLN A 56 -17.11 2.38 13.74
CA GLN A 56 -17.30 2.97 15.06
C GLN A 56 -17.09 1.95 16.19
N GLU A 57 -17.17 0.65 15.89
CA GLU A 57 -16.98 -0.43 16.87
C GLU A 57 -15.50 -0.81 16.96
N ASP A 58 -14.83 -0.95 15.82
CA ASP A 58 -13.48 -1.54 15.71
C ASP A 58 -12.39 -0.55 15.22
N GLY A 59 -12.74 0.72 14.98
CA GLY A 59 -11.92 1.72 14.28
C GLY A 59 -10.81 2.38 15.09
#